data_AF-A0AAW4N6K1-F1
#
_entry.id   AF-A0AAW4N6K1-F1
#
_cell.length_a   1.000
_cell.length_b   1.000
_cell.length_c   1.000
_cell.angle_alpha   90.00
_cell.angle_beta   90.00
_cell.angle_gamma   90.00
#
_symmetry.space_group_name_H-M   'P 1'
#
loop_
_entity.id
_entity.type
_entity.pdbx_description
1 polymer ?
#
loop_
_entity_poly.entity_id
_entity_poly.type
_entity_poly.pdbx_seq_one_letter_code
_entity_poly.pdbx_strand_id
1 'polypeptide(L)'
;MPSFFQTLKTSTSKPLTNRKVLEYNIMHSAPVKTNTEGYRSMMKVDKRTAEDIKHRLPCITPSVQLKGNSKKLTDFRKETYWLMLDYDDVPPENIAALRQTARNIPFTMVFYITVSGKGFRILLRYMRPEGCNLTATELH
;
A
#
# COMPACT_ATOMS: atom_id res chain seq x y z
N MET A 1 10.66 -6.51 4.95
CA MET A 1 9.58 -6.26 3.98
C MET A 1 8.28 -6.05 4.75
N PRO A 2 7.43 -5.11 4.30
CA PRO A 2 6.08 -4.89 4.82
C PRO A 2 5.23 -6.17 4.92
N SER A 3 4.25 -6.15 5.81
CA SER A 3 3.19 -7.15 5.81
C SER A 3 2.30 -6.98 4.58
N PHE A 4 1.95 -8.11 3.96
CA PHE A 4 1.09 -8.17 2.79
C PHE A 4 -0.06 -9.13 3.06
N PHE A 5 -1.24 -8.74 2.57
CA PHE A 5 -2.49 -9.47 2.65
C PHE A 5 -3.03 -9.63 1.25
N GLN A 6 -3.42 -10.85 0.91
CA GLN A 6 -3.89 -11.17 -0.44
C GLN A 6 -5.13 -10.35 -0.83
N THR A 7 -5.99 -10.05 0.15
CA THR A 7 -7.13 -9.14 -0.01
C THR A 7 -7.29 -8.23 1.21
N LEU A 8 -8.07 -7.14 1.07
CA LEU A 8 -8.45 -6.27 2.20
C LEU A 8 -9.16 -7.03 3.33
N LYS A 9 -9.88 -8.11 3.02
CA LYS A 9 -10.59 -8.93 4.01
C LYS A 9 -9.72 -9.99 4.67
N THR A 10 -8.70 -10.51 3.99
CA THR A 10 -7.80 -11.52 4.59
C THR A 10 -6.99 -10.93 5.72
N SER A 11 -6.81 -11.69 6.80
CA SER A 11 -6.07 -11.23 7.98
C SER A 11 -4.75 -11.98 8.20
N THR A 12 -4.46 -13.00 7.40
CA THR A 12 -3.17 -13.68 7.43
C THR A 12 -2.12 -12.82 6.74
N SER A 13 -1.15 -12.35 7.53
CA SER A 13 0.00 -11.61 7.05
C SER A 13 1.05 -12.55 6.46
N LYS A 14 1.48 -12.32 5.22
CA LYS A 14 2.62 -13.01 4.60
C LYS A 14 3.60 -11.97 4.06
N PRO A 15 4.74 -11.70 4.74
CA PRO A 15 5.70 -10.76 4.20
C PRO A 15 6.27 -11.29 2.87
N LEU A 16 6.31 -10.43 1.87
CA LEU A 16 6.85 -10.78 0.55
C LEU A 16 8.38 -10.85 0.59
N THR A 17 8.96 -11.61 -0.33
CA THR A 17 10.40 -11.91 -0.37
C THR A 17 11.26 -10.69 -0.67
N ASN A 18 10.79 -9.80 -1.56
CA ASN A 18 11.53 -8.61 -1.96
C ASN A 18 10.63 -7.51 -2.54
N ARG A 19 11.22 -6.35 -2.84
CA ARG A 19 10.54 -5.19 -3.41
C ARG A 19 9.87 -5.46 -4.75
N LYS A 20 10.52 -6.19 -5.67
CA LYS A 20 9.98 -6.47 -7.00
C LYS A 20 8.69 -7.29 -6.90
N VAL A 21 8.68 -8.27 -6.00
CA VAL A 21 7.47 -9.09 -5.73
C VAL A 21 6.37 -8.23 -5.10
N LEU A 22 6.70 -7.32 -4.19
CA LEU A 22 5.73 -6.36 -3.66
C LEU A 22 5.11 -5.50 -4.76
N GLU A 23 5.94 -4.83 -5.55
CA GLU A 23 5.50 -3.96 -6.66
C GLU A 23 4.63 -4.72 -7.64
N TYR A 24 5.04 -5.91 -8.06
CA TYR A 24 4.24 -6.77 -8.93
C TYR A 24 2.86 -7.08 -8.33
N ASN A 25 2.81 -7.49 -7.07
CA ASN A 25 1.56 -7.89 -6.43
C ASN A 25 0.59 -6.73 -6.24
N ILE A 26 1.06 -5.50 -6.04
CA ILE A 26 0.20 -4.33 -5.80
C ILE A 26 -0.10 -3.50 -7.05
N MET A 27 0.63 -3.68 -8.16
CA MET A 27 0.46 -2.87 -9.38
C MET A 27 0.23 -3.66 -10.66
N HIS A 28 0.83 -4.84 -10.79
CA HIS A 28 1.00 -5.49 -12.09
C HIS A 28 0.33 -6.86 -12.21
N SER A 29 -0.02 -7.48 -11.08
CA SER A 29 -0.69 -8.77 -11.09
C SER A 29 -2.01 -8.71 -11.84
N ALA A 30 -2.34 -9.78 -12.58
CA ALA A 30 -3.60 -9.86 -13.32
C ALA A 30 -4.82 -9.60 -12.42
N PRO A 31 -4.91 -10.15 -11.18
CA PRO A 31 -6.02 -9.84 -10.27
C PRO A 31 -6.11 -8.36 -9.91
N VAL A 32 -4.98 -7.66 -9.69
CA VAL A 32 -5.00 -6.22 -9.40
C VAL A 32 -5.53 -5.43 -10.58
N LYS A 33 -5.07 -5.75 -11.80
CA LYS A 33 -5.52 -5.08 -13.02
C LYS A 33 -7.04 -5.24 -13.18
N THR A 34 -7.53 -6.49 -13.19
CA THR A 34 -8.95 -6.81 -13.37
C THR A 34 -9.83 -6.16 -12.30
N ASN A 35 -9.44 -6.25 -11.02
CA ASN A 35 -10.23 -5.63 -9.94
C ASN A 35 -10.18 -4.10 -9.99
N THR A 36 -9.08 -3.48 -10.45
CA THR A 36 -8.99 -2.02 -10.60
C THR A 36 -9.90 -1.51 -11.71
N GLU A 37 -9.89 -2.17 -12.86
CA GLU A 37 -10.77 -1.86 -13.99
C GLU A 37 -12.23 -2.08 -13.60
N GLY A 38 -12.54 -3.21 -12.97
CA GLY A 38 -13.88 -3.53 -12.46
C GLY A 38 -14.39 -2.51 -11.43
N TYR A 39 -13.54 -2.08 -10.48
CA TYR A 39 -13.87 -1.04 -9.51
C TYR A 39 -14.27 0.26 -10.22
N ARG A 40 -13.44 0.74 -11.15
CA ARG A 40 -13.67 2.02 -11.85
C ARG A 40 -14.93 2.00 -12.71
N SER A 41 -15.23 0.88 -13.34
CA SER A 41 -16.47 0.71 -14.11
C SER A 41 -17.70 0.71 -13.19
N MET A 42 -17.66 -0.05 -12.10
CA MET A 42 -18.81 -0.16 -11.19
C MET A 42 -19.05 1.10 -10.34
N MET A 43 -18.02 1.90 -10.04
CA MET A 43 -18.20 3.17 -9.32
C MET A 43 -19.18 4.14 -10.02
N LYS A 44 -19.38 3.98 -11.34
CA LYS A 44 -20.32 4.79 -12.14
C LYS A 44 -21.75 4.20 -12.17
N VAL A 45 -21.93 2.96 -11.73
CA VAL A 45 -23.18 2.19 -11.90
C VAL A 45 -23.75 1.78 -10.54
N ASP A 46 -22.96 1.09 -9.73
CA ASP A 46 -23.33 0.65 -8.39
C ASP A 46 -22.11 0.70 -7.45
N LYS A 47 -22.17 1.62 -6.49
CA LYS A 47 -21.14 1.82 -5.49
C LYS A 47 -20.95 0.58 -4.61
N ARG A 48 -22.01 -0.18 -4.32
CA ARG A 48 -21.90 -1.37 -3.46
C ARG A 48 -21.06 -2.45 -4.11
N THR A 49 -21.37 -2.79 -5.36
CA THR A 49 -20.57 -3.74 -6.14
C THR A 49 -19.14 -3.27 -6.31
N ALA A 50 -18.92 -1.96 -6.54
CA ALA A 50 -17.57 -1.42 -6.61
C ALA A 50 -16.78 -1.66 -5.31
N GLU A 51 -17.35 -1.35 -4.14
CA GLU A 51 -16.68 -1.61 -2.87
C GLU A 51 -16.43 -3.11 -2.64
N ASP A 52 -17.32 -4.00 -3.07
CA ASP A 52 -17.08 -5.45 -3.02
C ASP A 52 -15.93 -5.91 -3.92
N ILE A 53 -15.72 -5.26 -5.07
CA ILE A 53 -14.54 -5.49 -5.91
C ILE A 53 -13.29 -4.95 -5.22
N LYS A 54 -13.35 -3.75 -4.64
CA LYS A 54 -12.23 -3.15 -3.90
C LYS A 54 -11.74 -4.08 -2.79
N HIS A 55 -12.65 -4.74 -2.08
CA HIS A 55 -12.32 -5.70 -1.03
C HIS A 55 -11.47 -6.91 -1.49
N ARG A 56 -11.41 -7.19 -2.80
CA ARG A 56 -10.61 -8.27 -3.40
C ARG A 56 -9.16 -7.83 -3.69
N LEU A 57 -8.87 -6.53 -3.63
CA LEU A 57 -7.54 -5.99 -3.86
C LEU A 57 -6.61 -6.28 -2.67
N PRO A 58 -5.30 -6.44 -2.92
CA PRO A 58 -4.32 -6.67 -1.87
C PRO A 58 -4.22 -5.47 -0.94
N CYS A 59 -3.76 -5.74 0.28
CA CYS A 59 -3.51 -4.75 1.30
C CYS A 59 -2.10 -4.90 1.85
N ILE A 60 -1.49 -3.79 2.25
CA ILE A 60 -0.16 -3.76 2.83
C ILE A 60 -0.20 -2.99 4.15
N THR A 61 0.61 -3.44 5.10
CA THR A 61 0.96 -2.68 6.30
C THR A 61 2.43 -2.29 6.17
N PRO A 62 2.73 -1.06 5.72
CA PRO A 62 4.08 -0.62 5.41
C PRO A 62 4.97 -0.64 6.63
N SER A 63 4.58 0.04 7.73
CA SER A 63 5.43 0.40 8.86
C SER A 63 5.80 -0.75 9.80
N VAL A 64 4.96 -1.77 9.86
CA VAL A 64 5.14 -2.91 10.77
C VAL A 64 4.92 -4.23 10.06
N GLN A 65 5.63 -5.25 10.53
CA GLN A 65 5.37 -6.63 10.20
C GLN A 65 4.48 -7.24 11.28
N LEU A 66 3.46 -7.97 10.84
CA LEU A 66 2.51 -8.67 11.68
C LEU A 66 2.75 -10.19 11.58
N LYS A 67 2.74 -10.89 12.72
CA LYS A 67 3.03 -12.34 12.84
C LYS A 67 1.80 -13.24 12.70
N GLY A 68 0.60 -12.69 12.89
CA GLY A 68 -0.61 -13.48 13.09
C GLY A 68 -1.65 -13.35 11.97
N ASN A 69 -2.87 -13.73 12.34
CA ASN A 69 -4.06 -13.74 11.50
C ASN A 69 -4.96 -12.54 11.79
N SER A 70 -4.39 -11.41 12.25
CA SER A 70 -5.11 -10.16 12.43
C SER A 70 -4.31 -8.97 11.89
N LYS A 71 -5.02 -7.87 11.60
CA LYS A 71 -4.42 -6.56 11.29
C LYS A 71 -4.35 -5.67 12.55
N LYS A 72 -4.02 -6.26 13.70
CA LYS A 72 -4.01 -5.58 15.01
C LYS A 72 -2.58 -5.47 15.55
N LEU A 73 -2.33 -4.46 16.39
CA LEU A 73 -1.04 -4.28 17.07
C LEU A 73 -0.68 -5.45 17.99
N THR A 74 -1.65 -6.24 18.48
CA THR A 74 -1.39 -7.48 19.24
C THR A 74 -0.58 -8.51 18.44
N ASP A 75 -0.65 -8.45 17.10
CA ASP A 75 0.15 -9.28 16.20
C ASP A 75 1.46 -8.60 15.75
N PHE A 76 1.85 -7.49 16.37
CA PHE A 76 3.12 -6.82 16.08
C PHE A 76 4.29 -7.81 16.20
N ARG A 77 5.15 -7.80 15.18
CA ARG A 77 6.38 -8.58 15.13
C ARG A 77 7.60 -7.68 15.21
N LYS A 78 7.66 -6.68 14.33
CA LYS A 78 8.76 -5.72 14.25
C LYS A 78 8.42 -4.55 13.33
N GLU A 79 9.18 -3.49 13.46
CA GLU A 79 9.23 -2.39 12.50
C GLU A 79 9.84 -2.84 11.18
N THR A 80 9.43 -2.19 10.10
CA THR A 80 9.97 -2.43 8.77
C THR A 80 10.87 -1.29 8.29
N TYR A 81 10.77 -0.12 8.93
CA TYR A 81 11.36 1.16 8.51
C TYR A 81 10.82 1.67 7.17
N TRP A 82 9.56 1.34 6.86
CA TRP A 82 8.86 1.86 5.68
C TRP A 82 7.71 2.76 6.13
N LEU A 83 7.39 3.76 5.32
CA LEU A 83 6.21 4.61 5.50
C LEU A 83 5.43 4.61 4.18
N MET A 84 4.12 4.84 4.26
CA MET A 84 3.30 5.17 3.10
C MET A 84 2.82 6.60 3.21
N LEU A 85 3.14 7.40 2.21
CA LEU A 85 2.49 8.68 1.97
C LEU A 85 1.26 8.42 1.10
N ASP A 86 0.09 8.83 1.57
CA ASP A 86 -1.18 8.68 0.86
C ASP A 86 -1.66 10.06 0.39
N TYR A 87 -1.75 10.24 -0.92
CA TYR A 87 -2.17 11.50 -1.53
C TYR A 87 -3.46 11.26 -2.32
N ASP A 88 -4.56 11.80 -1.80
CA ASP A 88 -5.88 11.73 -2.41
C ASP A 88 -6.22 13.01 -3.19
N ASP A 89 -7.19 12.89 -4.10
CA ASP A 89 -7.73 13.97 -4.93
C ASP A 89 -6.69 14.80 -5.71
N VAL A 90 -5.66 14.11 -6.20
CA VAL A 90 -4.60 14.69 -7.04
C VAL A 90 -5.07 14.80 -8.49
N PRO A 91 -5.00 15.99 -9.12
CA PRO A 91 -5.36 16.16 -10.53
C PRO A 91 -4.53 15.23 -11.45
N PRO A 92 -5.16 14.47 -12.37
CA PRO A 92 -4.47 13.48 -13.20
C PRO A 92 -3.30 14.02 -14.02
N GLU A 93 -3.40 15.26 -14.51
CA GLU A 93 -2.38 15.97 -15.28
C GLU A 93 -1.05 16.10 -14.51
N ASN A 94 -1.10 16.11 -13.18
CA ASN A 94 0.08 16.25 -12.33
C ASN A 94 0.72 14.90 -11.99
N ILE A 95 -0.02 13.78 -12.09
CA ILE A 95 0.44 12.47 -11.61
C ILE A 95 1.70 12.00 -12.36
N ALA A 96 1.80 12.25 -13.67
CA ALA A 96 2.95 11.83 -14.45
C ALA A 96 4.24 12.54 -14.02
N ALA A 97 4.18 13.87 -13.82
CA ALA A 97 5.30 14.66 -13.34
C ALA A 97 5.68 14.29 -11.90
N LEU A 98 4.68 14.16 -11.02
CA LEU A 98 4.90 13.74 -9.62
C LEU A 98 5.52 12.35 -9.53
N ARG A 99 5.11 11.41 -10.38
CA ARG A 99 5.72 10.08 -10.48
C ARG A 99 7.20 10.19 -10.86
N GLN A 100 7.56 11.05 -11.80
CA GLN A 100 8.95 11.24 -12.22
C GLN A 100 9.78 11.83 -11.08
N THR A 101 9.27 12.87 -10.41
CA THR A 101 9.92 13.47 -9.24
C THR A 101 10.12 12.44 -8.13
N ALA A 102 9.07 11.70 -7.77
CA ALA A 102 9.12 10.70 -6.71
C ALA A 102 10.14 9.59 -7.00
N ARG A 103 10.26 9.16 -8.26
CA ARG A 103 11.24 8.13 -8.69
C ARG A 103 12.70 8.58 -8.56
N ASN A 104 12.95 9.88 -8.61
CA ASN A 104 14.28 10.43 -8.45
C ASN A 104 14.69 10.61 -6.97
N ILE A 105 13.75 10.43 -6.04
CA ILE A 105 14.04 10.50 -4.60
C ILE A 105 14.66 9.16 -4.16
N PRO A 106 15.88 9.14 -3.57
CA PRO A 106 16.59 7.90 -3.23
C PRO A 106 15.82 6.96 -2.28
N PHE A 107 14.99 7.53 -1.42
CA PHE A 107 14.23 6.81 -0.41
C PHE A 107 12.91 6.23 -0.94
N THR A 108 12.48 6.62 -2.14
CA THR A 108 11.25 6.10 -2.75
C THR A 108 11.45 4.65 -3.16
N MET A 109 10.64 3.77 -2.58
CA MET A 109 10.66 2.34 -2.86
C MET A 109 9.68 1.97 -3.97
N VAL A 110 8.44 2.45 -3.88
CA VAL A 110 7.35 2.17 -4.82
C VAL A 110 6.45 3.40 -4.95
N PHE A 111 6.03 3.73 -6.17
CA PHE A 111 5.00 4.73 -6.46
C PHE A 111 3.86 4.05 -7.20
N TYR A 112 2.62 4.19 -6.73
CA TYR A 112 1.46 3.62 -7.41
C TYR A 112 0.22 4.49 -7.32
N ILE A 113 -0.61 4.45 -8.36
CA ILE A 113 -1.88 5.17 -8.42
C ILE A 113 -2.92 4.35 -7.65
N THR A 114 -3.77 5.02 -6.87
CA THR A 114 -4.84 4.36 -6.11
C THR A 114 -5.88 3.75 -7.05
N VAL A 115 -6.66 2.79 -6.55
CA VAL A 115 -7.67 2.08 -7.36
C VAL A 115 -8.68 3.03 -8.01
N SER A 116 -9.04 4.13 -7.34
CA SER A 116 -9.94 5.15 -7.87
C SER A 116 -9.37 5.93 -9.04
N GLY A 117 -8.03 5.96 -9.19
CA GLY A 117 -7.35 6.80 -10.16
C GLY A 117 -7.27 8.28 -9.76
N LYS A 118 -7.78 8.65 -8.58
CA LYS A 118 -7.83 10.04 -8.09
C LYS A 118 -6.68 10.40 -7.15
N GLY A 119 -5.76 9.49 -6.91
CA GLY A 119 -4.67 9.70 -5.97
C GLY A 119 -3.50 8.77 -6.26
N PHE A 120 -2.43 8.93 -5.49
CA PHE A 120 -1.27 8.05 -5.55
C PHE A 120 -0.68 7.84 -4.16
N ARG A 121 0.09 6.76 -4.03
CA ARG A 121 0.79 6.39 -2.83
C ARG A 121 2.27 6.24 -3.11
N ILE A 122 3.08 6.67 -2.16
CA ILE A 122 4.53 6.48 -2.16
C ILE A 122 4.89 5.62 -0.95
N LEU A 123 5.45 4.44 -1.22
CA LEU A 123 6.17 3.69 -0.20
C LEU A 123 7.61 4.17 -0.18
N LEU A 124 8.07 4.60 0.99
CA LEU A 124 9.44 5.06 1.19
C LEU A 124 10.11 4.34 2.36
N ARG A 125 11.44 4.37 2.40
CA ARG A 125 12.22 3.95 3.56
C ARG A 125 12.67 5.17 4.37
N TYR A 126 12.71 5.00 5.68
CA TYR A 126 13.28 6.00 6.57
C TYR A 126 14.35 5.39 7.48
N MET A 127 15.19 6.25 8.05
CA MET A 127 16.11 5.89 9.12
C MET A 127 15.62 6.54 10.40
N ARG A 128 15.73 5.82 11.52
CA ARG A 128 15.46 6.42 12.83
C ARG A 128 16.57 7.42 13.16
N PRO A 129 16.23 8.61 13.66
CA PRO A 129 17.22 9.51 14.25
C PRO A 129 17.97 8.81 15.38
N GLU A 130 19.24 9.16 15.57
CA GLU A 130 20.02 8.70 16.70
C GLU A 130 19.35 9.14 18.02
N GLY A 131 19.36 8.26 19.02
CA GLY A 131 18.71 8.51 20.32
C GLY A 131 17.18 8.43 20.32
N CYS A 132 16.52 8.11 19.19
CA CYS A 132 15.07 7.95 19.15
C CYS A 132 14.62 6.68 19.90
N ASN A 133 13.98 6.87 21.06
CA ASN A 133 13.48 5.82 21.93
C ASN A 133 12.00 5.45 21.71
N LEU A 134 11.29 6.16 20.83
CA LEU A 134 9.92 5.84 20.47
C LEU A 134 9.84 4.44 19.85
N THR A 135 8.82 3.67 20.13
CA THR A 135 8.52 2.40 19.47
C THR A 135 7.47 2.64 18.38
N ALA A 136 7.46 1.84 17.31
CA ALA A 136 6.43 1.98 16.28
C ALA A 136 5.02 1.72 16.81
N THR A 137 4.89 1.01 17.92
CA THR A 137 3.62 0.80 18.60
C THR A 137 3.12 2.03 19.35
N GLU A 138 3.99 2.99 19.69
CA GLU A 138 3.60 4.26 20.30
C GLU A 138 3.19 5.32 19.25
N LEU A 139 3.43 5.05 17.97
CA LEU A 139 3.11 5.93 16.83
C LEU A 139 1.79 5.58 16.12
N HIS A 140 1.03 4.60 16.63
CA HIS A 140 -0.18 4.03 16.03
C HIS A 140 -1.33 3.95 17.04
#